data_AF-A0A971QH66-F1
#
_entry.id   AF-A0A971QH66-F1
#
_cell.length_a   1.000
_cell.length_b   1.000
_cell.length_c   1.000
_cell.angle_alpha   90.00
_cell.angle_beta   90.00
_cell.angle_gamma   90.00
#
_symmetry.space_group_name_H-M   'P 1'
#
loop_
_entity.id
_entity.type
_entity.pdbx_description
1 polymer ?
#
loop_
_entity_poly.entity_id
_entity_poly.type
_entity_poly.pdbx_seq_one_letter_code
_entity_poly.pdbx_strand_id
1 'polypeptide(L)'
;MPLHCRLLLSLLSLAVGTAVWLPSLRFVFRPGRDQFRSEVDVAPMARELARRHVDLWMQPEGGTADIDVMRINNPEWDFMGRTFLVLSLANMCLHEPELRHTYLPVIDRIIEDTDRIAQTKGIEYFLLRYATESQFVQQPVRSIFVDGELALMMGARRFLAEHERFRERMRELVHITADRMAVGPVLSCESYPNECWIFCNTVALAAIKMHEILDGEDHGQLLRDWVATAQRKLVHKETGLLCSSYTYDGQMLD
;
A
#
# COMPACT_ATOMS: atom_id res chain seq x y z
N MET A 1 -22.49 -22.09 -46.89
CA MET A 1 -21.19 -21.51 -47.28
C MET A 1 -20.12 -22.59 -47.06
N PRO A 2 -19.31 -22.92 -48.08
CA PRO A 2 -18.29 -23.96 -47.96
C PRO A 2 -17.22 -23.59 -46.94
N LEU A 3 -16.64 -24.60 -46.28
CA LEU A 3 -15.69 -24.45 -45.18
C LEU A 3 -14.51 -23.52 -45.55
N HIS A 4 -14.03 -23.62 -46.79
CA HIS A 4 -12.94 -22.79 -47.33
C HIS A 4 -13.28 -21.30 -47.42
N CYS A 5 -14.52 -20.95 -47.78
CA CYS A 5 -14.95 -19.54 -47.79
C CYS A 5 -15.03 -18.99 -46.36
N ARG A 6 -15.43 -19.80 -45.36
CA ARG A 6 -15.45 -19.37 -43.96
C ARG A 6 -14.03 -19.14 -43.43
N LEU A 7 -13.10 -20.04 -43.74
CA LEU A 7 -11.68 -19.90 -43.41
C LEU A 7 -11.06 -18.64 -44.01
N LEU A 8 -11.32 -18.36 -45.29
CA LEU A 8 -10.81 -17.15 -45.96
C LEU A 8 -11.36 -15.87 -45.35
N LEU A 9 -12.66 -15.83 -45.04
CA LEU A 9 -13.27 -14.68 -44.38
C LEU A 9 -12.72 -14.48 -42.97
N SER A 10 -12.50 -15.54 -42.19
CA SER A 10 -11.88 -15.44 -40.87
C SER A 10 -10.44 -14.94 -40.94
N LEU A 11 -9.64 -15.44 -41.89
CA LEU A 11 -8.26 -14.98 -42.09
C LEU A 11 -8.20 -13.53 -42.55
N LEU A 12 -9.10 -13.11 -43.46
CA LEU A 12 -9.21 -11.73 -43.89
C LEU A 12 -9.63 -10.82 -42.74
N SER A 13 -10.60 -11.24 -41.93
CA SER A 13 -11.07 -10.47 -40.76
C SER A 13 -9.97 -10.31 -39.73
N LEU A 14 -9.18 -11.37 -39.49
CA LEU A 14 -8.02 -11.30 -38.61
C LEU A 14 -6.95 -10.36 -39.18
N ALA A 15 -6.64 -10.48 -40.47
CA ALA A 15 -5.64 -9.62 -41.13
C ALA A 15 -6.04 -8.14 -41.08
N VAL A 16 -7.30 -7.82 -41.37
CA VAL A 16 -7.84 -6.45 -41.28
C VAL A 16 -7.84 -5.98 -39.82
N GLY A 17 -8.29 -6.81 -38.88
CA GLY A 17 -8.27 -6.51 -37.45
C GLY A 17 -6.87 -6.18 -36.97
N THR A 18 -5.87 -6.99 -37.30
CA THR A 18 -4.46 -6.76 -36.95
C THR A 18 -3.90 -5.51 -37.62
N ALA A 19 -4.17 -5.31 -38.91
CA ALA A 19 -3.67 -4.19 -39.69
C ALA A 19 -4.26 -2.84 -39.26
N VAL A 20 -5.46 -2.82 -38.67
CA VAL A 20 -6.07 -1.60 -38.11
C VAL A 20 -5.68 -1.41 -36.66
N TRP A 21 -5.73 -2.47 -35.85
CA TRP A 21 -5.56 -2.38 -34.40
C TRP A 21 -4.12 -2.08 -33.99
N LEU A 22 -3.12 -2.76 -34.57
CA LEU A 22 -1.72 -2.56 -34.19
C LEU A 22 -1.21 -1.14 -34.49
N PRO A 23 -1.48 -0.53 -35.66
CA PRO A 23 -1.14 0.86 -35.90
C PRO A 23 -1.92 1.81 -34.99
N SER A 24 -3.20 1.53 -34.73
CA SER A 24 -4.00 2.35 -33.82
C SER A 24 -3.41 2.37 -32.41
N LEU A 25 -3.01 1.22 -31.87
CA LEU A 25 -2.32 1.14 -30.58
C LEU A 25 -1.01 1.92 -30.54
N ARG A 26 -0.24 1.86 -31.64
CA ARG A 26 1.08 2.48 -31.71
C ARG A 26 1.05 3.99 -31.93
N PHE A 27 0.13 4.47 -32.77
CA PHE A 27 0.13 5.86 -33.27
C PHE A 27 -1.01 6.70 -32.71
N VAL A 28 -2.13 6.11 -32.33
CA VAL A 28 -3.31 6.84 -31.84
C VAL A 28 -3.44 6.72 -30.32
N PHE A 29 -3.26 5.52 -29.78
CA PHE A 29 -3.48 5.22 -28.36
C PHE A 29 -2.19 5.10 -27.54
N ARG A 30 -1.04 5.53 -28.07
CA ARG A 30 0.20 5.58 -27.29
C ARG A 30 0.32 6.98 -26.68
N PRO A 31 -0.06 7.18 -25.41
CA PRO A 31 0.08 8.48 -24.80
C PRO A 31 1.58 8.84 -24.65
N GLY A 32 1.85 10.14 -24.61
CA GLY A 32 3.20 10.67 -24.44
C GLY A 32 3.79 10.23 -23.10
N ARG A 33 5.08 9.86 -23.08
CA ARG A 33 5.76 9.46 -21.83
C ARG A 33 5.80 10.60 -20.81
N ASP A 34 5.89 11.83 -21.30
CA ASP A 34 5.82 13.09 -20.57
C ASP A 34 4.50 13.29 -19.80
N GLN A 35 3.43 12.62 -20.21
CA GLN A 35 2.16 12.64 -19.46
C GLN A 35 2.24 11.87 -18.14
N PHE A 36 3.08 10.83 -18.07
CA PHE A 36 3.17 9.90 -16.93
C PHE A 36 4.48 10.00 -16.16
N ARG A 37 5.50 10.66 -16.71
CA ARG A 37 6.82 10.80 -16.10
C ARG A 37 7.30 12.23 -16.20
N SER A 38 7.80 12.72 -15.07
CA SER A 38 8.58 13.94 -14.98
C SER A 38 9.76 13.66 -14.03
N GLU A 39 10.94 14.17 -14.37
CA GLU A 39 12.16 13.97 -13.57
C GLU A 39 12.31 15.02 -12.48
N VAL A 40 11.62 16.16 -12.61
CA VAL A 40 11.82 17.35 -11.77
C VAL A 40 10.54 17.74 -11.04
N ASP A 41 9.38 17.26 -11.51
CA ASP A 41 8.07 17.76 -11.11
C ASP A 41 7.03 16.63 -11.07
N VAL A 42 5.81 16.90 -10.61
CA VAL A 42 4.70 15.94 -10.64
C VAL A 42 4.19 15.77 -12.09
N ALA A 43 4.02 14.54 -12.55
CA ALA A 43 3.54 14.29 -13.91
C ALA A 43 2.09 14.80 -14.11
N PRO A 44 1.72 15.32 -15.30
CA PRO A 44 0.36 15.82 -15.56
C PRO A 44 -0.75 14.83 -15.23
N MET A 45 -0.57 13.54 -15.58
CA MET A 45 -1.55 12.51 -15.25
C MET A 45 -1.64 12.27 -13.73
N ALA A 46 -0.53 12.34 -13.01
CA ALA A 46 -0.54 12.20 -11.55
C ALA A 46 -1.31 13.34 -10.88
N ARG A 47 -1.18 14.58 -11.39
CA ARG A 47 -1.98 15.72 -10.92
C ARG A 47 -3.47 15.51 -11.17
N GLU A 48 -3.85 15.03 -12.36
CA GLU A 48 -5.26 14.82 -12.69
C GLU A 48 -5.88 13.70 -11.86
N LEU A 49 -5.14 12.61 -11.63
CA LEU A 49 -5.56 11.54 -10.72
C LEU A 49 -5.68 12.06 -9.28
N ALA A 50 -4.69 12.80 -8.80
CA ALA A 50 -4.71 13.38 -7.46
C ALA A 50 -5.89 14.34 -7.28
N ARG A 51 -6.16 15.22 -8.26
CA ARG A 51 -7.30 16.15 -8.25
C ARG A 51 -8.62 15.40 -8.12
N ARG A 52 -8.83 14.36 -8.93
CA ARG A 52 -10.03 13.51 -8.84
C ARG A 52 -10.18 12.90 -7.44
N HIS A 53 -9.12 12.36 -6.87
CA HIS A 53 -9.18 11.74 -5.55
C HIS A 53 -9.38 12.77 -4.43
N VAL A 54 -8.76 13.94 -4.50
CA VAL A 54 -8.99 15.05 -3.60
C VAL A 54 -10.45 15.48 -3.64
N ASP A 55 -11.01 15.68 -4.84
CA ASP A 55 -12.40 16.07 -5.02
C ASP A 55 -13.36 15.04 -4.38
N LEU A 56 -13.08 13.73 -4.55
CA LEU A 56 -13.86 12.65 -3.93
C LEU A 56 -13.81 12.70 -2.39
N TRP A 57 -12.63 12.85 -1.81
CA TRP A 57 -12.44 12.89 -0.36
C TRP A 57 -12.93 14.18 0.29
N MET A 58 -13.03 15.27 -0.46
CA MET A 58 -13.59 16.54 0.03
C MET A 58 -15.12 16.55 0.10
N GLN A 59 -15.82 15.63 -0.58
CA GLN A 59 -17.26 15.50 -0.46
C GLN A 59 -17.69 15.12 0.96
N PRO A 60 -18.90 15.51 1.43
CA PRO A 60 -19.37 15.13 2.77
C PRO A 60 -19.31 13.63 3.03
N GLU A 61 -19.63 12.82 2.02
CA GLU A 61 -19.59 11.35 2.10
C GLU A 61 -18.21 10.74 1.81
N GLY A 62 -17.19 11.56 1.52
CA GLY A 62 -15.79 11.10 1.41
C GLY A 62 -15.55 9.99 0.38
N GLY A 63 -16.32 9.95 -0.71
CA GLY A 63 -16.21 8.89 -1.71
C GLY A 63 -16.69 7.50 -1.24
N THR A 64 -17.50 7.41 -0.17
CA THR A 64 -17.97 6.14 0.40
C THR A 64 -18.59 5.21 -0.65
N ALA A 65 -19.36 5.73 -1.60
CA ALA A 65 -19.94 4.92 -2.68
C ALA A 65 -18.88 4.24 -3.56
N ASP A 66 -17.81 4.97 -3.94
CA ASP A 66 -16.70 4.41 -4.74
C ASP A 66 -15.91 3.39 -3.91
N ILE A 67 -15.72 3.68 -2.62
CA ILE A 67 -15.06 2.78 -1.66
C ILE A 67 -15.84 1.49 -1.52
N ASP A 68 -17.15 1.55 -1.33
CA ASP A 68 -18.00 0.38 -1.21
C ASP A 68 -17.93 -0.49 -2.46
N VAL A 69 -17.93 0.12 -3.65
CA VAL A 69 -17.73 -0.60 -4.92
C VAL A 69 -16.38 -1.31 -4.99
N MET A 70 -15.29 -0.66 -4.55
CA MET A 70 -13.96 -1.31 -4.52
C MET A 70 -13.95 -2.50 -3.55
N ARG A 71 -14.54 -2.33 -2.37
CA ARG A 71 -14.54 -3.33 -1.29
C ARG A 71 -15.33 -4.58 -1.61
N ILE A 72 -16.35 -4.52 -2.47
CA ILE A 72 -17.13 -5.69 -2.91
C ILE A 72 -16.21 -6.78 -3.50
N ASN A 73 -15.14 -6.37 -4.20
CA ASN A 73 -14.21 -7.32 -4.82
C ASN A 73 -13.04 -7.67 -3.91
N ASN A 74 -12.44 -6.67 -3.26
CA ASN A 74 -11.36 -6.89 -2.30
C ASN A 74 -11.34 -5.75 -1.25
N PRO A 75 -11.59 -6.03 0.04
CA PRO A 75 -11.49 -5.03 1.12
C PRO A 75 -10.10 -4.41 1.27
N GLU A 76 -9.02 -5.09 0.89
CA GLU A 76 -7.66 -4.55 0.93
C GLU A 76 -7.45 -3.45 -0.13
N TRP A 77 -8.19 -3.46 -1.25
CA TRP A 77 -8.04 -2.43 -2.28
C TRP A 77 -8.42 -1.04 -1.76
N ASP A 78 -9.42 -0.97 -0.89
CA ASP A 78 -9.77 0.25 -0.17
C ASP A 78 -8.61 0.69 0.74
N PHE A 79 -8.11 -0.21 1.58
CA PHE A 79 -7.04 0.09 2.53
C PHE A 79 -5.73 0.52 1.85
N MET A 80 -5.32 -0.21 0.81
CA MET A 80 -4.13 0.11 0.02
C MET A 80 -4.34 1.36 -0.83
N GLY A 81 -5.54 1.58 -1.37
CA GLY A 81 -5.89 2.81 -2.08
C GLY A 81 -5.71 4.04 -1.18
N ARG A 82 -6.17 3.98 0.07
CA ARG A 82 -5.96 5.03 1.09
C ARG A 82 -4.48 5.26 1.37
N THR A 83 -3.74 4.18 1.64
CA THR A 83 -2.30 4.23 1.95
C THR A 83 -1.51 4.87 0.82
N PHE A 84 -1.64 4.36 -0.41
CA PHE A 84 -0.91 4.90 -1.56
C PHE A 84 -1.34 6.32 -1.92
N LEU A 85 -2.61 6.68 -1.73
CA LEU A 85 -3.05 8.05 -1.93
C LEU A 85 -2.40 9.00 -0.93
N VAL A 86 -2.36 8.66 0.37
CA VAL A 86 -1.68 9.47 1.39
C VAL A 86 -0.20 9.65 1.05
N LEU A 87 0.51 8.57 0.70
CA LEU A 87 1.93 8.65 0.34
C LEU A 87 2.15 9.49 -0.93
N SER A 88 1.25 9.39 -1.91
CA SER A 88 1.31 10.17 -3.14
C SER A 88 1.10 11.66 -2.87
N LEU A 89 0.07 12.00 -2.09
CA LEU A 89 -0.21 13.38 -1.70
C LEU A 89 0.91 13.95 -0.83
N ALA A 90 1.55 13.13 0.01
CA ALA A 90 2.70 13.55 0.79
C ALA A 90 3.91 13.89 -0.11
N ASN A 91 4.21 13.05 -1.09
CA ASN A 91 5.24 13.36 -2.09
C ASN A 91 4.88 14.62 -2.89
N MET A 92 3.62 14.79 -3.30
CA MET A 92 3.18 16.01 -3.98
C MET A 92 3.35 17.26 -3.10
N CYS A 93 3.10 17.19 -1.79
CA CYS A 93 3.37 18.28 -0.85
C CYS A 93 4.87 18.67 -0.74
N LEU A 94 5.78 17.73 -1.03
CA LEU A 94 7.21 17.99 -1.07
C LEU A 94 7.61 18.67 -2.38
N HIS A 95 7.00 18.30 -3.50
CA HIS A 95 7.26 18.89 -4.82
C HIS A 95 6.53 20.23 -5.05
N GLU A 96 5.32 20.38 -4.52
CA GLU A 96 4.42 21.53 -4.71
C GLU A 96 3.98 22.08 -3.34
N PRO A 97 4.89 22.74 -2.57
CA PRO A 97 4.60 23.19 -1.20
C PRO A 97 3.40 24.14 -1.10
N GLU A 98 3.12 24.90 -2.15
CA GLU A 98 1.98 25.80 -2.26
C GLU A 98 0.63 25.07 -2.20
N LEU A 99 0.57 23.79 -2.59
CA LEU A 99 -0.65 22.98 -2.55
C LEU A 99 -0.84 22.23 -1.23
N ARG A 100 0.07 22.37 -0.26
CA ARG A 100 -0.05 21.72 1.07
C ARG A 100 -1.38 22.00 1.75
N HIS A 101 -1.86 23.25 1.69
CA HIS A 101 -3.14 23.63 2.29
C HIS A 101 -4.35 22.90 1.68
N THR A 102 -4.22 22.41 0.44
CA THR A 102 -5.23 21.57 -0.22
C THR A 102 -5.07 20.10 0.15
N TYR A 103 -3.85 19.59 0.20
CA TYR A 103 -3.60 18.15 0.38
C TYR A 103 -3.60 17.69 1.84
N LEU A 104 -3.09 18.48 2.79
CA LEU A 104 -3.03 18.07 4.20
C LEU A 104 -4.42 17.76 4.79
N PRO A 105 -5.48 18.56 4.57
CA PRO A 105 -6.82 18.22 5.08
C PRO A 105 -7.36 16.89 4.52
N VAL A 106 -7.04 16.55 3.27
CA VAL A 106 -7.44 15.28 2.66
C VAL A 106 -6.66 14.12 3.27
N ILE A 107 -5.34 14.27 3.43
CA ILE A 107 -4.51 13.27 4.12
C ILE A 107 -5.04 13.04 5.54
N ASP A 108 -5.29 14.11 6.29
CA ASP A 108 -5.78 14.05 7.67
C ASP A 108 -7.12 13.29 7.72
N ARG A 109 -8.06 13.63 6.83
CA ARG A 109 -9.34 12.94 6.73
C ARG A 109 -9.22 11.45 6.41
N ILE A 110 -8.35 11.08 5.48
CA ILE A 110 -8.12 9.67 5.12
C ILE A 110 -7.57 8.91 6.33
N ILE A 111 -6.55 9.45 7.00
CA ILE A 111 -5.93 8.81 8.17
C ILE A 111 -6.94 8.66 9.31
N GLU A 112 -7.66 9.74 9.65
CA GLU A 112 -8.64 9.73 10.73
C GLU A 112 -9.78 8.75 10.47
N ASP A 113 -10.31 8.72 9.24
CA ASP A 113 -11.36 7.77 8.88
C ASP A 113 -10.86 6.32 8.94
N THR A 114 -9.63 6.07 8.47
CA THR A 114 -9.03 4.74 8.45
C THR A 114 -8.73 4.23 9.86
N ASP A 115 -8.12 5.05 10.71
CA ASP A 115 -7.82 4.71 12.11
C ASP A 115 -9.12 4.51 12.91
N ARG A 116 -10.12 5.39 12.72
CA ARG A 116 -11.45 5.21 13.33
C ARG A 116 -12.09 3.89 12.92
N ILE A 117 -12.03 3.52 11.64
CA ILE A 117 -12.56 2.24 11.15
C ILE A 117 -11.82 1.07 11.79
N ALA A 118 -10.48 1.09 11.80
CA ALA A 118 -9.68 0.03 12.41
C ALA A 118 -9.99 -0.14 13.90
N GLN A 119 -10.19 0.95 14.64
CA GLN A 119 -10.53 0.91 16.06
C GLN A 119 -11.97 0.44 16.33
N THR A 120 -12.93 0.81 15.48
CA THR A 120 -14.35 0.53 15.72
C THR A 120 -14.82 -0.80 15.13
N LYS A 121 -14.24 -1.23 14.01
CA LYS A 121 -14.61 -2.47 13.30
C LYS A 121 -13.56 -3.57 13.42
N GLY A 122 -12.38 -3.27 13.96
CA GLY A 122 -11.27 -4.20 14.07
C GLY A 122 -10.47 -4.36 12.77
N ILE A 123 -9.34 -5.06 12.87
CA ILE A 123 -8.41 -5.29 11.75
C ILE A 123 -9.06 -6.05 10.60
N GLU A 124 -10.01 -6.94 10.90
CA GLU A 124 -10.71 -7.79 9.92
C GLU A 124 -11.46 -6.98 8.88
N TYR A 125 -11.82 -5.72 9.18
CA TYR A 125 -12.45 -4.85 8.20
C TYR A 125 -11.57 -4.60 6.96
N PHE A 126 -10.25 -4.60 7.11
CA PHE A 126 -9.31 -4.34 6.02
C PHE A 126 -8.67 -5.61 5.45
N LEU A 127 -8.95 -6.77 6.04
CA LEU A 127 -8.38 -8.04 5.62
C LEU A 127 -9.33 -8.80 4.70
N LEU A 128 -8.76 -9.67 3.87
CA LEU A 128 -9.51 -10.68 3.14
C LEU A 128 -10.16 -11.68 4.10
N ARG A 129 -11.27 -12.28 3.64
CA ARG A 129 -12.12 -13.16 4.46
C ARG A 129 -11.35 -14.31 5.11
N TYR A 130 -10.30 -14.81 4.45
CA TYR A 130 -9.50 -15.93 4.96
C TYR A 130 -8.74 -15.59 6.24
N ALA A 131 -8.61 -14.31 6.62
CA ALA A 131 -8.10 -13.90 7.93
C ALA A 131 -8.88 -14.50 9.11
N THR A 132 -10.14 -14.89 8.89
CA THR A 132 -11.00 -15.52 9.91
C THR A 132 -11.01 -17.05 9.85
N GLU A 133 -10.34 -17.64 8.86
CA GLU A 133 -10.36 -19.09 8.61
C GLU A 133 -9.30 -19.83 9.46
N SER A 134 -8.43 -19.10 10.17
CA SER A 134 -7.41 -19.64 11.06
C SER A 134 -7.14 -18.69 12.24
N GLN A 135 -6.24 -19.07 13.15
CA GLN A 135 -5.91 -18.31 14.36
C GLN A 135 -4.53 -17.65 14.23
N PHE A 136 -4.46 -16.37 14.60
CA PHE A 136 -3.19 -15.67 14.79
C PHE A 136 -2.39 -16.35 15.91
N VAL A 137 -1.12 -16.62 15.64
CA VAL A 137 -0.19 -17.23 16.58
C VAL A 137 0.17 -16.24 17.70
N GLN A 138 0.42 -14.98 17.33
CA GLN A 138 0.85 -13.94 18.26
C GLN A 138 -0.34 -13.20 18.87
N GLN A 139 -0.46 -13.27 20.20
CA GLN A 139 -1.55 -12.66 20.97
C GLN A 139 -1.10 -11.37 21.70
N PRO A 140 -1.99 -10.38 21.92
CA PRO A 140 -3.36 -10.30 21.40
C PRO A 140 -3.39 -10.17 19.88
N VAL A 141 -4.51 -10.54 19.25
CA VAL A 141 -4.69 -10.50 17.79
C VAL A 141 -4.42 -9.09 17.25
N ARG A 142 -3.48 -8.99 16.31
CA ARG A 142 -3.16 -7.79 15.52
C ARG A 142 -2.70 -8.20 14.12
N SER A 143 -2.81 -7.29 13.17
CA SER A 143 -2.26 -7.46 11.83
C SER A 143 -1.28 -6.34 11.54
N ILE A 144 -0.03 -6.71 11.24
CA ILE A 144 1.01 -5.75 10.88
C ILE A 144 0.66 -4.99 9.59
N PHE A 145 -0.13 -5.60 8.70
CA PHE A 145 -0.66 -4.96 7.51
C PHE A 145 -1.61 -3.80 7.82
N VAL A 146 -2.25 -3.78 8.98
CA VAL A 146 -3.12 -2.66 9.35
C VAL A 146 -2.35 -1.64 10.17
N ASP A 147 -1.61 -2.12 11.18
CA ASP A 147 -0.89 -1.25 12.11
C ASP A 147 0.29 -0.53 11.44
N GLY A 148 1.06 -1.22 10.60
CA GLY A 148 2.23 -0.68 9.91
C GLY A 148 1.86 0.42 8.93
N GLU A 149 0.82 0.21 8.14
CA GLU A 149 0.32 1.10 7.11
C GLU A 149 -0.31 2.36 7.72
N LEU A 150 -1.07 2.21 8.82
CA LEU A 150 -1.57 3.36 9.60
C LEU A 150 -0.42 4.19 10.15
N ALA A 151 0.58 3.55 10.78
CA ALA A 151 1.75 4.24 11.30
C ALA A 151 2.55 4.92 10.19
N LEU A 152 2.69 4.28 9.02
CA LEU A 152 3.37 4.84 7.86
C LEU A 152 2.67 6.09 7.33
N MET A 153 1.33 6.05 7.18
CA MET A 153 0.55 7.21 6.75
C MET A 153 0.69 8.38 7.73
N MET A 154 0.60 8.11 9.04
CA MET A 154 0.79 9.13 10.08
C MET A 154 2.20 9.73 10.03
N GLY A 155 3.24 8.90 9.88
CA GLY A 155 4.62 9.34 9.74
C GLY A 155 4.84 10.22 8.50
N ALA A 156 4.35 9.78 7.35
CA ALA A 156 4.41 10.55 6.11
C ALA A 156 3.73 11.92 6.25
N ARG A 157 2.56 11.97 6.90
CA ARG A 157 1.86 13.22 7.18
C ARG A 157 2.64 14.14 8.14
N ARG A 158 3.26 13.59 9.18
CA ARG A 158 4.03 14.36 10.17
C ARG A 158 5.32 14.97 9.62
N PHE A 159 5.97 14.32 8.65
CA PHE A 159 7.12 14.92 7.95
C PHE A 159 6.80 16.23 7.24
N LEU A 160 5.53 16.45 6.86
CA LEU A 160 5.11 17.67 6.15
C LEU A 160 4.76 18.79 7.12
N ALA A 161 4.12 18.45 8.23
CA ALA A 161 3.75 19.36 9.32
C ALA A 161 3.36 18.54 10.56
N GLU A 162 3.78 19.00 11.74
CA GLU A 162 3.49 18.29 12.98
C GLU A 162 1.98 18.19 13.26
N HIS A 163 1.57 17.05 13.85
CA HIS A 163 0.18 16.79 14.20
C HIS A 163 0.11 15.94 15.48
N GLU A 164 -0.25 16.57 16.60
CA GLU A 164 -0.16 16.00 17.94
C GLU A 164 -0.89 14.66 18.09
N ARG A 165 -2.15 14.59 17.64
CA ARG A 165 -2.95 13.35 17.73
C ARG A 165 -2.32 12.21 16.91
N PHE A 166 -1.67 12.54 15.80
CA PHE A 166 -0.98 11.52 14.98
C PHE A 166 0.35 11.14 15.58
N ARG A 167 1.04 12.05 16.28
CA ARG A 167 2.24 11.70 17.05
C ARG A 167 1.94 10.65 18.11
N GLU A 168 0.94 10.90 18.94
CA GLU A 168 0.54 9.97 20.02
C GLU A 168 0.12 8.62 19.45
N ARG A 169 -0.75 8.63 18.43
CA ARG A 169 -1.28 7.40 17.83
C ARG A 169 -0.21 6.61 17.08
N MET A 170 0.67 7.28 16.33
CA MET A 170 1.79 6.64 15.63
C MET A 170 2.76 6.01 16.62
N ARG A 171 3.10 6.70 17.71
CA ARG A 171 3.97 6.17 18.78
C ARG A 171 3.41 4.87 19.35
N GLU A 172 2.11 4.84 19.67
CA GLU A 172 1.45 3.64 20.17
C GLU A 172 1.57 2.46 19.19
N LEU A 173 1.24 2.69 17.91
CA LEU A 173 1.34 1.67 16.87
C LEU A 173 2.78 1.17 16.71
N VAL A 174 3.75 2.08 16.66
CA VAL A 174 5.18 1.76 16.52
C VAL A 174 5.70 0.95 17.70
N HIS A 175 5.38 1.33 18.94
CA HIS A 175 5.78 0.57 20.12
C HIS A 175 5.19 -0.84 20.12
N ILE A 176 3.88 -0.95 19.86
CA ILE A 176 3.22 -2.26 19.76
C ILE A 176 3.89 -3.12 18.67
N THR A 177 4.14 -2.56 17.49
CA THR A 177 4.75 -3.32 16.39
C THR A 177 6.20 -3.69 16.69
N ALA A 178 7.01 -2.77 17.22
CA ALA A 178 8.41 -3.01 17.55
C ALA A 178 8.56 -4.08 18.63
N ASP A 179 7.78 -4.02 19.70
CA ASP A 179 7.79 -5.01 20.78
C ASP A 179 7.41 -6.40 20.26
N ARG A 180 6.38 -6.46 19.40
CA ARG A 180 5.92 -7.70 18.79
C ARG A 180 6.92 -8.29 17.81
N MET A 181 7.57 -7.45 16.99
CA MET A 181 8.65 -7.89 16.12
C MET A 181 9.80 -8.44 16.97
N ALA A 182 10.23 -7.74 18.02
CA ALA A 182 11.37 -8.12 18.83
C ALA A 182 11.24 -9.50 19.48
N VAL A 183 10.01 -9.93 19.81
CA VAL A 183 9.74 -11.27 20.38
C VAL A 183 9.43 -12.35 19.31
N GLY A 184 9.25 -11.95 18.04
CA GLY A 184 8.96 -12.87 16.95
C GLY A 184 10.19 -13.71 16.55
N PRO A 185 10.02 -14.99 16.17
CA PRO A 185 11.14 -15.92 15.91
C PRO A 185 11.99 -15.55 14.68
N VAL A 186 11.43 -14.74 13.78
CA VAL A 186 12.13 -14.13 12.64
C VAL A 186 12.01 -12.60 12.62
N LEU A 187 11.81 -12.00 13.80
CA LEU A 187 11.66 -10.57 13.99
C LEU A 187 10.51 -9.93 13.21
N SER A 188 9.50 -10.72 12.83
CA SER A 188 8.40 -10.29 11.98
C SER A 188 7.07 -10.55 12.68
N CYS A 189 6.05 -9.80 12.28
CA CYS A 189 4.69 -9.97 12.76
C CYS A 189 3.78 -10.50 11.65
N GLU A 190 2.70 -11.15 12.09
CA GLU A 190 1.66 -11.69 11.22
C GLU A 190 0.90 -10.58 10.50
N SER A 191 0.75 -10.74 9.19
CA SER A 191 -0.19 -9.96 8.36
C SER A 191 -1.57 -10.64 8.35
N TYR A 192 -1.54 -11.98 8.30
CA TYR A 192 -2.67 -12.92 8.36
C TYR A 192 -2.35 -14.03 9.37
N PRO A 193 -3.35 -14.82 9.82
CA PRO A 193 -3.12 -15.94 10.73
C PRO A 193 -2.00 -16.89 10.29
N ASN A 194 -0.93 -16.99 11.10
CA ASN A 194 0.29 -17.73 10.84
C ASN A 194 0.97 -17.39 9.51
N GLU A 195 0.81 -16.15 9.02
CA GLU A 195 1.32 -15.72 7.73
C GLU A 195 1.87 -14.28 7.83
N CYS A 196 3.15 -14.16 7.54
CA CYS A 196 3.92 -12.92 7.55
C CYS A 196 4.27 -12.56 6.10
N TRP A 197 3.95 -11.35 5.68
CA TRP A 197 4.34 -10.85 4.37
C TRP A 197 5.56 -9.93 4.49
N ILE A 198 6.55 -10.11 3.61
CA ILE A 198 7.73 -9.22 3.56
C ILE A 198 7.29 -7.76 3.35
N PHE A 199 6.35 -7.53 2.44
CA PHE A 199 5.82 -6.20 2.15
C PHE A 199 5.37 -5.48 3.43
N CYS A 200 4.43 -6.06 4.18
CA CYS A 200 3.84 -5.47 5.38
C CYS A 200 4.89 -5.24 6.49
N ASN A 201 5.79 -6.22 6.68
CA ASN A 201 6.86 -6.09 7.66
C ASN A 201 7.84 -4.95 7.31
N THR A 202 8.19 -4.79 6.03
CA THR A 202 9.04 -3.67 5.60
C THR A 202 8.37 -2.31 5.66
N VAL A 203 7.04 -2.25 5.43
CA VAL A 203 6.23 -1.03 5.65
C VAL A 203 6.29 -0.61 7.11
N ALA A 204 6.09 -1.55 8.03
CA ALA A 204 6.20 -1.28 9.46
C ALA A 204 7.61 -0.83 9.88
N LEU A 205 8.68 -1.46 9.35
CA LEU A 205 10.06 -1.01 9.61
C LEU A 205 10.32 0.40 9.10
N ALA A 206 9.75 0.75 7.95
CA ALA A 206 9.81 2.13 7.46
C ALA A 206 9.10 3.08 8.43
N ALA A 207 7.89 2.75 8.90
CA ALA A 207 7.16 3.55 9.89
C ALA A 207 7.93 3.70 11.21
N ILE A 208 8.55 2.61 11.72
CA ILE A 208 9.43 2.63 12.89
C ILE A 208 10.60 3.60 12.65
N LYS A 209 11.25 3.52 11.48
CA LYS A 209 12.34 4.44 11.14
C LYS A 209 11.88 5.91 11.03
N MET A 210 10.69 6.14 10.50
CA MET A 210 10.08 7.47 10.47
C MET A 210 9.87 8.01 11.89
N HIS A 211 9.38 7.18 12.82
CA HIS A 211 9.22 7.54 14.22
C HIS A 211 10.54 7.90 14.90
N GLU A 212 11.63 7.15 14.66
CA GLU A 212 12.95 7.51 15.18
C GLU A 212 13.38 8.93 14.77
N ILE A 213 13.12 9.29 13.51
CA ILE A 213 13.52 10.59 12.96
C ILE A 213 12.64 11.71 13.52
N LEU A 214 11.33 11.47 13.63
CA LEU A 214 10.36 12.47 14.09
C LEU A 214 10.45 12.72 15.60
N ASP A 215 10.63 11.66 16.40
CA ASP A 215 10.49 11.71 17.85
C ASP A 215 11.80 11.41 18.61
N GLY A 216 12.87 11.03 17.92
CA GLY A 216 14.20 10.83 18.51
C GLY A 216 14.39 9.55 19.31
N GLU A 217 13.44 8.61 19.25
CA GLU A 217 13.54 7.31 19.92
C GLU A 217 14.39 6.33 19.08
N ASP A 218 15.27 5.54 19.72
CA ASP A 218 16.18 4.63 19.00
C ASP A 218 15.61 3.21 18.90
N HIS A 219 15.31 2.78 17.68
CA HIS A 219 14.95 1.41 17.31
C HIS A 219 16.03 0.78 16.38
N GLY A 220 17.22 1.39 16.30
CA GLY A 220 18.20 1.08 15.26
C GLY A 220 18.76 -0.34 15.38
N GLN A 221 18.78 -0.89 16.59
CA GLN A 221 19.17 -2.29 16.80
C GLN A 221 18.15 -3.26 16.19
N LEU A 222 16.86 -3.05 16.45
CA LEU A 222 15.78 -3.86 15.86
C LEU A 222 15.84 -3.83 14.32
N LEU A 223 16.01 -2.63 13.73
CA LEU A 223 16.10 -2.47 12.28
C LEU A 223 17.28 -3.25 11.68
N ARG A 224 18.47 -3.18 12.30
CA ARG A 224 19.66 -3.93 11.84
C ARG A 224 19.48 -5.44 11.99
N ASP A 225 18.95 -5.88 13.13
CA ASP A 225 18.75 -7.30 13.41
C ASP A 225 17.69 -7.90 12.48
N TRP A 226 16.66 -7.13 12.13
CA TRP A 226 15.68 -7.54 11.14
C TRP A 226 16.33 -7.79 9.78
N VAL A 227 17.12 -6.84 9.27
CA VAL A 227 17.81 -6.99 7.96
C VAL A 227 18.74 -8.20 7.97
N ALA A 228 19.55 -8.37 9.03
CA ALA A 228 20.43 -9.53 9.17
C ALA A 228 19.65 -10.85 9.23
N THR A 229 18.48 -10.85 9.89
CA THR A 229 17.61 -12.02 9.98
C THR A 229 16.95 -12.34 8.65
N ALA A 230 16.42 -11.35 7.94
CA ALA A 230 15.82 -11.50 6.62
C ALA A 230 16.84 -12.04 5.61
N GLN A 231 18.06 -11.49 5.55
CA GLN A 231 19.13 -11.99 4.68
C GLN A 231 19.48 -13.46 4.94
N ARG A 232 19.45 -13.88 6.21
CA ARG A 232 19.81 -15.23 6.61
C ARG A 232 18.68 -16.25 6.44
N LYS A 233 17.44 -15.84 6.71
CA LYS A 233 16.29 -16.75 6.84
C LYS A 233 15.24 -16.59 5.74
N LEU A 234 15.11 -15.41 5.15
CA LEU A 234 14.01 -15.02 4.25
C LEU A 234 14.47 -14.74 2.81
N VAL A 235 15.75 -14.95 2.51
CA VAL A 235 16.28 -14.93 1.14
C VAL A 235 16.37 -16.35 0.62
N HIS A 236 15.77 -16.58 -0.55
CA HIS A 236 15.90 -17.83 -1.27
C HIS A 236 17.35 -18.00 -1.75
N LYS A 237 18.01 -19.06 -1.27
CA LYS A 237 19.47 -19.22 -1.40
C LYS A 237 19.97 -19.29 -2.83
N GLU A 238 19.18 -19.86 -3.75
CA GLU A 238 19.61 -20.08 -5.13
C GLU A 238 19.44 -18.84 -6.00
N THR A 239 18.35 -18.09 -5.79
CA THR A 239 17.99 -16.94 -6.63
C THR A 239 18.45 -15.61 -6.03
N GLY A 240 18.75 -15.57 -4.73
CA GLY A 240 19.03 -14.33 -4.00
C GLY A 240 17.81 -13.42 -3.84
N LEU A 241 16.62 -13.88 -4.19
CA LEU A 241 15.37 -13.14 -4.04
C LEU A 241 14.82 -13.28 -2.63
N LEU A 242 14.19 -12.22 -2.13
CA LEU A 242 13.38 -12.29 -0.90
C LEU A 242 12.12 -13.11 -1.17
N CYS A 243 11.72 -13.97 -0.24
CA CYS A 243 10.41 -14.61 -0.28
C CYS A 243 9.30 -13.54 -0.13
N SER A 244 8.11 -13.78 -0.68
CA SER A 244 6.99 -12.84 -0.51
C SER A 244 6.31 -13.03 0.83
N SER A 245 6.07 -14.28 1.23
CA SER A 245 5.38 -14.67 2.45
C SER A 245 6.00 -15.91 3.10
N TYR A 246 5.77 -16.03 4.40
CA TYR A 246 6.34 -17.07 5.25
C TYR A 246 5.47 -17.23 6.51
N THR A 247 5.55 -18.37 7.19
CA THR A 247 4.84 -18.59 8.45
C THR A 247 5.40 -17.73 9.57
N TYR A 248 4.71 -17.63 10.71
CA TYR A 248 5.21 -16.90 11.88
C TYR A 248 6.62 -17.36 12.29
N ASP A 249 6.91 -18.67 12.21
CA ASP A 249 8.20 -19.28 12.52
C ASP A 249 9.28 -19.09 11.43
N GLY A 250 8.92 -18.50 10.28
CA GLY A 250 9.85 -18.21 9.18
C GLY A 250 9.95 -19.30 8.12
N GLN A 251 8.99 -20.22 8.03
CA GLN A 251 8.94 -21.20 6.94
C GLN A 251 8.38 -20.53 5.68
N MET A 252 9.15 -20.50 4.59
CA MET A 252 8.72 -19.92 3.31
C MET A 252 7.44 -20.59 2.79
N LEU A 253 6.51 -19.79 2.29
CA LEU A 253 5.28 -20.25 1.64
C LEU A 253 5.38 -20.08 0.11
N ASP A 254 6.02 -19.01 -0.35
CA ASP A 254 6.22 -18.63 -1.76
C ASP A 254 7.56 -17.92 -2.04
#